data_AF-A0A2N6GHH6-F1
#
_entry.id   AF-A0A2N6GHH6-F1
#
_cell.length_a   1.000
_cell.length_b   1.000
_cell.length_c   1.000
_cell.angle_alpha   90.00
_cell.angle_beta   90.00
_cell.angle_gamma   90.00
#
_symmetry.space_group_name_H-M   'P 1'
#
loop_
_entity.id
_entity.type
_entity.pdbx_description
1 polymer ?
#
loop_
_entity_poly.entity_id
_entity_poly.type
_entity_poly.pdbx_seq_one_letter_code
_entity_poly.pdbx_strand_id
1 'polypeptide(L)'
;MKNIGKAFLSGLILWTGMALAGSETPFPGDWQSWNKASTPLASIGALPGCDADVSALPPIYQETVEIYCAVRPEGPGAVDILVKPAVADAYKGRKGGFPDGTNMILHLKDLQLLFVTGHTGGAAQYGVYKEDGTDVTDADASSILGVNTCRVCHTGYADFCVEGQCGASQ
;
A
#
# COMPACT_ATOMS: atom_id res chain seq x y z
N MET A 1 23.87 66.94 10.23
CA MET A 1 23.51 66.85 8.79
C MET A 1 23.85 65.44 8.31
N LYS A 2 22.87 64.74 7.69
CA LYS A 2 22.99 63.55 6.80
C LYS A 2 23.60 62.26 7.40
N ASN A 3 23.12 61.05 7.13
CA ASN A 3 21.92 60.57 6.45
C ASN A 3 21.73 59.09 6.83
N ILE A 4 20.48 58.67 6.97
CA ILE A 4 20.05 57.31 7.30
C ILE A 4 20.04 56.49 6.01
N GLY A 5 20.87 55.44 5.94
CA GLY A 5 20.85 54.45 4.86
C GLY A 5 20.10 53.20 5.32
N LYS A 6 18.86 53.05 4.87
CA LYS A 6 17.92 51.98 5.22
C LYS A 6 18.46 50.61 4.79
N ALA A 7 18.49 49.66 5.72
CA ALA A 7 18.73 48.25 5.44
C ALA A 7 17.53 47.69 4.68
N PHE A 8 17.75 47.21 3.45
CA PHE A 8 16.78 46.39 2.72
C PHE A 8 17.13 44.93 3.00
N LEU A 9 16.53 44.35 4.05
CA LEU A 9 16.52 42.90 4.22
C LEU A 9 15.48 42.34 3.24
N SER A 10 15.94 41.83 2.10
CA SER A 10 15.14 40.95 1.25
C SER A 10 14.89 39.64 2.00
N GLY A 11 13.66 39.45 2.48
CA GLY A 11 13.19 38.18 3.02
C GLY A 11 13.07 37.16 1.89
N LEU A 12 13.96 36.18 1.89
CA LEU A 12 13.87 34.99 1.04
C LEU A 12 12.79 34.07 1.63
N ILE A 13 11.58 34.08 1.06
CA ILE A 13 10.53 33.13 1.41
C ILE A 13 10.91 31.79 0.79
N LEU A 14 11.39 30.86 1.62
CA LEU A 14 11.55 29.45 1.27
C LEU A 14 10.17 28.81 1.14
N TRP A 15 9.68 28.66 -0.10
CA TRP A 15 8.60 27.72 -0.40
C TRP A 15 9.15 26.30 -0.30
N THR A 16 9.07 25.70 0.88
CA THR A 16 9.14 24.25 1.01
C THR A 16 7.94 23.67 0.28
N GLY A 17 8.17 23.09 -0.90
CA GLY A 17 7.18 22.28 -1.60
C GLY A 17 6.77 21.14 -0.69
N MET A 18 5.56 21.20 -0.15
CA MET A 18 4.94 20.06 0.49
C MET A 18 4.64 19.07 -0.63
N ALA A 19 5.41 17.98 -0.70
CA ALA A 19 5.00 16.83 -1.48
C ALA A 19 3.63 16.40 -0.97
N LEU A 20 2.60 16.54 -1.81
CA LEU A 20 1.27 16.05 -1.50
C LEU A 20 1.36 14.52 -1.49
N ALA A 21 1.25 13.94 -0.31
CA ALA A 21 1.21 12.50 -0.13
C ALA A 21 -0.04 11.95 -0.83
N GLY A 22 0.13 10.94 -1.70
CA GLY A 22 -0.95 10.39 -2.54
C GLY A 22 -1.88 9.41 -1.82
N SER A 23 -1.62 9.09 -0.56
CA SER A 23 -2.40 8.10 0.19
C SER A 23 -3.82 8.58 0.51
N GLU A 24 -4.77 7.64 0.47
CA GLU A 24 -6.18 7.86 0.80
C GLU A 24 -6.55 7.30 2.18
N THR A 25 -5.68 6.49 2.78
CA THR A 25 -5.85 5.88 4.11
C THR A 25 -4.58 6.07 4.93
N PRO A 26 -4.65 6.39 6.23
CA PRO A 26 -3.48 6.72 7.02
C PRO A 26 -2.58 5.50 7.31
N PHE A 27 -1.31 5.79 7.61
CA PHE A 27 -0.37 4.80 8.13
C PHE A 27 -0.87 4.17 9.45
N PRO A 28 -0.92 2.83 9.53
CA PRO A 28 -1.32 2.13 10.75
C PRO A 28 -0.14 2.04 11.73
N GLY A 29 -0.02 2.99 12.67
CA GLY A 29 1.11 3.05 13.61
C GLY A 29 1.29 1.85 14.54
N ASP A 30 0.29 0.99 14.66
CA ASP A 30 0.27 -0.23 15.49
C ASP A 30 0.44 -1.52 14.67
N TRP A 31 0.77 -1.44 13.38
CA TRP A 31 0.74 -2.56 12.44
C TRP A 31 1.55 -3.78 12.86
N GLN A 32 2.67 -3.61 13.58
CA GLN A 32 3.47 -4.75 14.01
C GLN A 32 2.72 -5.68 14.98
N SER A 33 1.66 -5.18 15.62
CA SER A 33 0.80 -5.97 16.52
C SER A 33 -0.33 -6.71 15.80
N TRP A 34 -0.48 -6.52 14.48
CA TRP A 34 -1.59 -7.07 13.72
C TRP A 34 -1.39 -8.56 13.41
N ASN A 35 -2.50 -9.25 13.18
CA ASN A 35 -2.48 -10.69 12.96
C ASN A 35 -2.01 -11.00 11.54
N LYS A 36 -1.09 -11.95 11.41
CA LYS A 36 -0.79 -12.55 10.11
C LYS A 36 -1.98 -13.41 9.66
N ALA A 37 -2.54 -13.10 8.49
CA ALA A 37 -3.58 -13.90 7.87
C ALA A 37 -2.96 -15.01 7.02
N SER A 38 -3.47 -16.23 7.17
CA SER A 38 -3.08 -17.39 6.37
C SER A 38 -3.80 -17.35 5.03
N THR A 39 -3.31 -16.59 4.06
CA THR A 39 -3.90 -16.52 2.71
C THR A 39 -3.13 -17.43 1.74
N PRO A 40 -3.70 -17.79 0.57
CA PRO A 40 -2.93 -18.49 -0.45
C PRO A 40 -1.67 -17.71 -0.84
N LEU A 41 -1.74 -16.37 -0.96
CA LEU A 41 -0.57 -15.51 -1.22
C LEU A 41 0.49 -15.61 -0.11
N ALA A 42 0.09 -15.46 1.16
CA ALA A 42 1.00 -15.58 2.29
C ALA A 42 1.60 -17.00 2.42
N SER A 43 0.87 -18.02 1.95
CA SER A 43 1.33 -19.42 1.96
C SER A 43 2.42 -19.70 0.91
N ILE A 44 2.52 -18.87 -0.14
CA ILE A 44 3.66 -18.90 -1.08
C ILE A 44 4.95 -18.50 -0.35
N GLY A 45 4.84 -17.65 0.68
CA GLY A 45 5.94 -17.19 1.53
C GLY A 45 6.78 -16.11 0.85
N ALA A 46 7.37 -16.43 -0.30
CA ALA A 46 8.09 -15.47 -1.13
C ALA A 46 7.60 -15.56 -2.57
N LEU A 47 7.09 -14.44 -3.09
CA LEU A 47 6.76 -14.35 -4.51
C LEU A 47 8.05 -14.44 -5.34
N PRO A 48 8.01 -15.14 -6.49
CA PRO A 48 9.21 -15.40 -7.26
C PRO A 48 9.77 -14.12 -7.90
N GLY A 49 11.06 -14.18 -8.26
CA GLY A 49 11.74 -13.09 -8.96
C GLY A 49 11.30 -12.95 -10.42
N CYS A 50 11.76 -11.87 -11.07
CA CYS A 50 11.23 -11.41 -12.36
C CYS A 50 11.49 -12.31 -13.56
N ASP A 51 12.47 -13.21 -13.46
CA ASP A 51 12.79 -14.18 -14.51
C ASP A 51 12.10 -15.55 -14.32
N ALA A 52 11.24 -15.69 -13.29
CA ALA A 52 10.57 -16.95 -12.99
C ALA A 52 9.34 -17.17 -13.87
N ASP A 53 9.08 -18.44 -14.21
CA ASP A 53 7.81 -18.84 -14.83
C ASP A 53 6.70 -18.83 -13.77
N VAL A 54 5.83 -17.82 -13.85
CA VAL A 54 4.67 -17.64 -12.98
C VAL A 54 3.37 -18.15 -13.58
N SER A 55 3.40 -18.79 -14.76
CA SER A 55 2.19 -19.20 -15.50
C SER A 55 1.28 -20.16 -14.73
N ALA A 56 1.82 -20.87 -13.75
CA ALA A 56 1.07 -21.77 -12.85
C ALA A 56 0.38 -21.05 -11.67
N LEU A 57 0.70 -19.78 -11.40
CA LEU A 57 0.04 -19.00 -10.35
C LEU A 57 -1.33 -18.49 -10.82
N PRO A 58 -2.27 -18.22 -9.90
CA PRO A 58 -3.46 -17.43 -10.20
C PRO A 58 -3.12 -16.12 -10.92
N PRO A 59 -3.92 -15.67 -11.91
CA PRO A 59 -3.61 -14.47 -12.71
C PRO A 59 -3.29 -13.22 -11.89
N ILE A 60 -4.02 -12.98 -10.80
CA ILE A 60 -3.76 -11.86 -9.90
C ILE A 60 -2.34 -11.90 -9.31
N TYR A 61 -1.79 -13.08 -9.01
CA TYR A 61 -0.43 -13.21 -8.48
C TYR A 61 0.62 -13.04 -9.58
N GLN A 62 0.31 -13.40 -10.83
CA GLN A 62 1.17 -13.10 -11.97
C GLN A 62 1.29 -11.59 -12.16
N GLU A 63 0.16 -10.88 -12.18
CA GLU A 63 0.13 -9.42 -12.28
C GLU A 63 0.82 -8.77 -11.07
N THR A 64 0.65 -9.32 -9.86
CA THR A 64 1.38 -8.87 -8.67
C THR A 64 2.90 -8.96 -8.87
N VAL A 65 3.41 -10.07 -9.41
CA VAL A 65 4.84 -10.22 -9.71
C VAL A 65 5.29 -9.22 -10.78
N GLU A 66 4.54 -9.07 -11.87
CA GLU A 66 4.84 -8.12 -12.96
C GLU A 66 4.94 -6.67 -12.43
N ILE A 67 3.95 -6.24 -11.65
CA ILE A 67 3.88 -4.93 -11.02
C ILE A 67 5.14 -4.65 -10.20
N TYR A 68 5.52 -5.58 -9.32
CA TYR A 68 6.66 -5.35 -8.42
C TYR A 68 8.01 -5.55 -9.08
N CYS A 69 8.07 -6.30 -10.17
CA CYS A 69 9.25 -6.38 -11.03
C CYS A 69 9.60 -5.07 -11.71
N ALA A 70 8.62 -4.20 -11.97
CA ALA A 70 8.87 -2.84 -12.43
C ALA A 70 9.47 -1.93 -11.34
N VAL A 71 9.28 -2.27 -10.06
CA VAL A 71 9.82 -1.54 -8.90
C VAL A 71 11.22 -2.04 -8.53
N ARG A 72 11.42 -3.36 -8.58
CA ARG A 72 12.68 -4.00 -8.16
C ARG A 72 12.98 -5.21 -9.07
N PRO A 73 14.16 -5.27 -9.72
CA PRO A 73 14.52 -6.36 -10.63
C PRO A 73 14.61 -7.75 -9.97
N GLU A 74 14.90 -7.82 -8.66
CA GLU A 74 14.91 -9.10 -7.94
C GLU A 74 13.50 -9.59 -7.56
N GLY A 75 12.46 -8.77 -7.80
CA GLY A 75 11.07 -9.07 -7.53
C GLY A 75 10.57 -8.66 -6.14
N PRO A 76 9.31 -9.00 -5.82
CA PRO A 76 8.62 -8.61 -4.58
C PRO A 76 9.19 -9.23 -3.29
N GLY A 77 9.78 -10.44 -3.37
CA GLY A 77 10.38 -11.12 -2.22
C GLY A 77 9.35 -11.67 -1.22
N ALA A 78 9.74 -11.74 0.05
CA ALA A 78 8.90 -12.30 1.11
C ALA A 78 7.65 -11.44 1.40
N VAL A 79 6.48 -12.09 1.53
CA VAL A 79 5.18 -11.43 1.70
C VAL A 79 4.49 -11.88 2.99
N ASP A 80 3.88 -10.93 3.70
CA ASP A 80 2.95 -11.19 4.80
C ASP A 80 1.63 -10.43 4.51
N ILE A 81 0.49 -11.03 4.89
CA ILE A 81 -0.79 -10.30 4.95
C ILE A 81 -1.11 -10.04 6.41
N LEU A 82 -1.22 -8.77 6.79
CA LEU A 82 -1.53 -8.37 8.16
C LEU A 82 -2.96 -7.83 8.21
N VAL A 83 -3.71 -8.26 9.22
CA VAL A 83 -5.11 -7.88 9.42
C VAL A 83 -5.27 -7.32 10.82
N LYS A 84 -5.89 -6.14 10.90
CA LYS A 84 -6.17 -5.49 12.18
C LYS A 84 -7.00 -6.42 13.06
N PRO A 85 -6.63 -6.65 14.33
CA PRO A 85 -7.29 -7.65 15.17
C PRO A 85 -8.81 -7.52 15.23
N ALA A 86 -9.31 -6.28 15.27
CA ALA A 86 -10.74 -5.98 15.34
C ALA A 86 -11.56 -6.46 14.12
N VAL A 87 -10.92 -6.73 12.97
CA VAL A 87 -11.60 -7.14 11.73
C VAL A 87 -11.17 -8.53 11.25
N ALA A 88 -10.41 -9.26 12.04
CA ALA A 88 -9.87 -10.57 11.66
C ALA A 88 -10.98 -11.59 11.32
N ASP A 89 -12.11 -11.57 12.02
CA ASP A 89 -13.22 -12.49 11.74
C ASP A 89 -13.99 -12.11 10.47
N ALA A 90 -14.17 -10.80 10.20
CA ALA A 90 -14.74 -10.31 8.95
C ALA A 90 -13.88 -10.71 7.75
N TYR A 91 -12.56 -10.55 7.92
CA TYR A 91 -11.56 -11.00 6.94
C TYR A 91 -11.64 -12.51 6.68
N LYS A 92 -11.61 -13.34 7.73
CA LYS A 92 -11.71 -14.81 7.59
C LYS A 92 -12.98 -15.23 6.84
N GLY A 93 -14.10 -14.62 7.18
CA GLY A 93 -15.39 -14.92 6.56
C GLY A 93 -15.55 -14.37 5.13
N ARG A 94 -14.64 -13.49 4.67
CA ARG A 94 -14.70 -12.78 3.39
C ARG A 94 -16.08 -12.14 3.17
N LYS A 95 -16.62 -11.56 4.25
CA LYS A 95 -18.00 -11.03 4.28
C LYS A 95 -18.07 -9.55 3.90
N GLY A 96 -16.92 -8.91 3.67
CA GLY A 96 -16.85 -7.45 3.56
C GLY A 96 -17.23 -6.77 4.89
N GLY A 97 -17.71 -5.53 4.80
CA GLY A 97 -18.25 -4.78 5.93
C GLY A 97 -17.16 -4.28 6.88
N PHE A 98 -16.02 -3.86 6.33
CA PHE A 98 -14.94 -3.30 7.12
C PHE A 98 -15.29 -1.90 7.63
N PRO A 99 -14.96 -1.57 8.89
CA PRO A 99 -15.20 -0.24 9.46
C PRO A 99 -14.27 0.79 8.82
N ASP A 100 -14.66 2.05 8.94
CA ASP A 100 -13.82 3.15 8.47
C ASP A 100 -12.43 3.15 9.13
N GLY A 101 -11.42 3.51 8.33
CA GLY A 101 -10.01 3.52 8.69
C GLY A 101 -9.23 2.33 8.15
N THR A 102 -7.96 2.24 8.55
CA THR A 102 -7.02 1.22 8.06
C THR A 102 -7.31 -0.15 8.68
N ASN A 103 -7.33 -1.19 7.83
CA ASN A 103 -7.81 -2.52 8.22
C ASN A 103 -6.87 -3.67 7.83
N MET A 104 -6.16 -3.56 6.71
CA MET A 104 -5.36 -4.64 6.14
C MET A 104 -4.07 -4.11 5.53
N ILE A 105 -3.04 -4.95 5.48
CA ILE A 105 -1.74 -4.63 4.90
C ILE A 105 -1.23 -5.84 4.12
N LEU A 106 -0.77 -5.61 2.88
CA LEU A 106 0.21 -6.46 2.23
C LEU A 106 1.60 -5.91 2.55
N HIS A 107 2.40 -6.70 3.26
CA HIS A 107 3.76 -6.35 3.64
C HIS A 107 4.75 -7.05 2.71
N LEU A 108 5.43 -6.27 1.88
CA LEU A 108 6.57 -6.74 1.08
C LEU A 108 7.85 -6.50 1.88
N LYS A 109 8.30 -7.55 2.57
CA LYS A 109 9.29 -7.45 3.65
C LYS A 109 10.65 -7.03 3.14
N ASP A 110 11.04 -7.60 2.00
CA ASP A 110 12.36 -7.34 1.41
C ASP A 110 12.42 -5.96 0.75
N LEU A 111 11.25 -5.36 0.47
CA LEU A 111 11.10 -3.98 0.00
C LEU A 111 10.87 -2.99 1.15
N GLN A 112 10.58 -3.48 2.36
CA GLN A 112 10.16 -2.68 3.51
C GLN A 112 8.98 -1.75 3.18
N LEU A 113 8.05 -2.25 2.36
CA LEU A 113 6.85 -1.54 1.94
C LEU A 113 5.59 -2.18 2.52
N LEU A 114 4.70 -1.33 2.98
CA LEU A 114 3.36 -1.65 3.45
C LEU A 114 2.36 -1.10 2.44
N PHE A 115 1.67 -2.01 1.74
CA PHE A 115 0.53 -1.69 0.90
C PHE A 115 -0.72 -1.77 1.78
N VAL A 116 -1.22 -0.59 2.13
CA VAL A 116 -2.23 -0.41 3.16
C VAL A 116 -3.60 -0.28 2.52
N THR A 117 -4.56 -1.07 3.01
CA THR A 117 -5.97 -0.96 2.63
C THR A 117 -6.80 -0.51 3.84
N GLY A 118 -7.52 0.58 3.64
CA GLY A 118 -8.52 1.09 4.58
C GLY A 118 -9.89 1.22 3.93
N HIS A 119 -10.86 1.73 4.68
CA HIS A 119 -12.22 1.95 4.21
C HIS A 119 -12.74 3.32 4.64
N THR A 120 -13.62 3.90 3.82
CA THR A 120 -14.42 5.08 4.16
C THR A 120 -15.81 4.90 3.57
N GLY A 121 -16.84 4.86 4.41
CA GLY A 121 -18.21 4.58 3.97
C GLY A 121 -18.36 3.23 3.27
N GLY A 122 -17.55 2.23 3.68
CA GLY A 122 -17.49 0.91 3.06
C GLY A 122 -16.69 0.81 1.76
N ALA A 123 -16.22 1.94 1.19
CA ALA A 123 -15.39 1.93 0.00
C ALA A 123 -13.90 1.82 0.34
N ALA A 124 -13.18 0.91 -0.34
CA ALA A 124 -11.76 0.69 -0.13
C ALA A 124 -10.91 1.93 -0.53
N GLN A 125 -9.96 2.25 0.35
CA GLN A 125 -8.97 3.32 0.25
C GLN A 125 -7.57 2.70 0.30
N TYR A 126 -6.61 3.30 -0.39
CA TYR A 126 -5.27 2.73 -0.53
C TYR A 126 -4.16 3.71 -0.14
N GLY A 127 -3.02 3.15 0.26
CA GLY A 127 -1.80 3.90 0.51
C GLY A 127 -0.60 2.96 0.52
N VAL A 128 0.59 3.51 0.27
CA VAL A 128 1.86 2.78 0.30
C VAL A 128 2.81 3.52 1.22
N TYR A 129 3.32 2.81 2.23
CA TYR A 129 4.20 3.37 3.24
C TYR A 129 5.46 2.55 3.39
N LYS A 130 6.55 3.20 3.79
CA LYS A 130 7.66 2.50 4.42
C LYS A 130 7.28 2.04 5.82
N GLU A 131 8.01 1.06 6.35
CA GLU A 131 7.82 0.56 7.72
C GLU A 131 7.95 1.65 8.81
N ASP A 132 8.67 2.74 8.51
CA ASP A 132 8.84 3.91 9.41
C ASP A 132 7.70 4.93 9.33
N GLY A 133 6.70 4.70 8.50
CA GLY A 133 5.55 5.59 8.29
C GLY A 133 5.75 6.66 7.21
N THR A 134 6.89 6.70 6.53
CA THR A 134 7.08 7.56 5.36
C THR A 134 6.09 7.17 4.27
N ASP A 135 5.23 8.10 3.88
CA ASP A 135 4.33 7.92 2.75
C ASP A 135 5.12 7.95 1.44
N VAL A 136 5.03 6.87 0.67
CA VAL A 136 5.63 6.73 -0.65
C VAL A 136 4.58 6.48 -1.73
N THR A 137 3.32 6.73 -1.40
CA THR A 137 2.21 6.68 -2.36
C THR A 137 2.43 7.77 -3.39
N ASP A 138 2.54 7.36 -4.64
CA ASP A 138 2.75 8.28 -5.74
C ASP A 138 1.45 9.02 -6.06
N ALA A 139 1.55 10.33 -6.25
CA ALA A 139 0.41 11.16 -6.66
C ALA A 139 0.08 10.98 -8.15
N ASP A 140 1.01 10.45 -8.95
CA ASP A 140 0.75 10.06 -10.33
C ASP A 140 -0.13 8.80 -10.38
N ALA A 141 -1.33 8.94 -10.94
CA ALA A 141 -2.29 7.84 -11.08
C ALA A 141 -1.83 6.71 -12.03
N SER A 142 -0.79 6.94 -12.83
CA SER A 142 -0.16 5.92 -13.70
C SER A 142 1.00 5.20 -13.00
N SER A 143 1.43 5.67 -11.84
CA SER A 143 2.50 5.06 -11.08
C SER A 143 2.06 3.74 -10.46
N ILE A 144 3.00 2.80 -10.43
CA ILE A 144 2.82 1.48 -9.85
C ILE A 144 2.58 1.51 -8.34
N LEU A 145 3.01 2.59 -7.68
CA LEU A 145 2.76 2.86 -6.26
C LEU A 145 1.60 3.83 -6.04
N GLY A 146 0.91 4.24 -7.11
CA GLY A 146 -0.26 5.11 -7.04
C GLY A 146 -1.53 4.33 -6.66
N VAL A 147 -2.44 4.99 -5.94
CA VAL A 147 -3.70 4.40 -5.45
C VAL A 147 -4.60 3.86 -6.57
N ASN A 148 -4.50 4.43 -7.77
CA ASN A 148 -5.27 3.99 -8.92
C ASN A 148 -4.83 2.59 -9.41
N THR A 149 -3.54 2.26 -9.33
CA THR A 149 -3.04 0.91 -9.64
C THR A 149 -3.66 -0.13 -8.73
N CYS A 150 -3.72 0.15 -7.42
CA CYS A 150 -4.39 -0.71 -6.44
C CYS A 150 -5.87 -0.88 -6.80
N ARG A 151 -6.56 0.23 -7.08
CA ARG A 151 -7.99 0.21 -7.40
C ARG A 151 -8.30 -0.59 -8.66
N VAL A 152 -7.53 -0.40 -9.73
CA VAL A 152 -7.71 -1.11 -11.00
C VAL A 152 -7.49 -2.61 -10.80
N CYS A 153 -6.42 -3.01 -10.11
CA CYS A 153 -6.16 -4.43 -9.85
C CYS A 153 -7.30 -5.06 -9.02
N HIS A 154 -7.66 -4.45 -7.88
CA HIS A 154 -8.71 -5.00 -7.00
C HIS A 154 -10.09 -5.07 -7.66
N THR A 155 -10.43 -4.09 -8.52
CA THR A 155 -11.72 -4.11 -9.25
C THR A 155 -11.69 -5.06 -10.45
N GLY A 156 -10.56 -5.18 -11.15
CA GLY A 156 -10.36 -6.13 -12.24
C GLY A 156 -10.43 -7.59 -11.79
N TYR A 157 -10.05 -7.86 -10.54
CA TYR A 157 -10.13 -9.18 -9.91
C TYR A 157 -11.26 -9.27 -8.87
N ALA A 158 -12.40 -8.63 -9.06
CA ALA A 158 -13.49 -8.58 -8.07
C ALA A 158 -14.00 -9.97 -7.59
N ASP A 159 -13.93 -11.01 -8.43
CA ASP A 159 -14.25 -12.39 -8.02
C ASP A 159 -13.24 -12.95 -6.99
N PHE A 160 -12.01 -12.42 -6.98
CA PHE A 160 -10.94 -12.75 -6.04
C PHE A 160 -10.79 -11.73 -4.90
N CYS A 161 -11.16 -10.47 -5.16
CA CYS A 161 -10.99 -9.35 -4.26
C CYS A 161 -12.34 -8.71 -3.92
N VAL A 162 -12.77 -8.83 -2.67
CA VAL A 162 -14.04 -8.28 -2.19
C VAL A 162 -13.74 -7.12 -1.28
N GLU A 163 -14.18 -5.90 -1.63
CA GLU A 163 -13.99 -4.69 -0.82
C GLU A 163 -12.53 -4.51 -0.37
N GLY A 164 -11.58 -4.55 -1.31
CA GLY A 164 -10.15 -4.38 -0.99
C GLY A 164 -9.48 -5.59 -0.31
N GLN A 165 -10.22 -6.59 0.16
CA GLN A 165 -9.66 -7.85 0.63
C GLN A 165 -9.43 -8.81 -0.55
N CYS A 166 -8.20 -9.26 -0.78
CA CYS A 166 -7.89 -10.32 -1.74
C CYS A 166 -7.57 -11.65 -1.03
N GLY A 167 -8.28 -12.71 -1.43
CA GLY A 167 -8.17 -14.03 -0.79
C GLY A 167 -8.88 -14.11 0.57
N ALA A 168 -9.16 -15.34 1.03
CA ALA A 168 -9.66 -15.59 2.37
C ALA A 168 -8.51 -16.13 3.24
N SER A 169 -8.60 -15.91 4.56
CA SER A 169 -7.75 -16.67 5.48
C SER A 169 -8.26 -18.11 5.53
N GLN A 170 -7.37 -19.06 5.27
CA GLN A 170 -7.58 -20.51 5.42
C GLN A 170 -7.28 -20.93 6.85
#